data_AF-A0A3M2AUB9-F1
#
_entry.id   AF-A0A3M2AUB9-F1
#
_cell.length_a   1.000
_cell.length_b   1.000
_cell.length_c   1.000
_cell.angle_alpha   90.00
_cell.angle_beta   90.00
_cell.angle_gamma   90.00
#
_symmetry.space_group_name_H-M   'P 1'
#
loop_
_entity.id
_entity.type
_entity.pdbx_description
1 polymer ?
#
loop_
_entity_poly.entity_id
_entity_poly.type
_entity_poly.pdbx_seq_one_letter_code
_entity_poly.pdbx_strand_id
1 'polypeptide(L)'
;MTEQSAPQSATGSRPSPSAARSPDRERAQSQADRLRWARDLGEKLKDIETLSATTIVEIARRAGERLRFGGLKMNQIRRFLTELREIESMLKHNPEEINLQDRVILLRPKLAYAAGRQREVRPFMEILDPAIKGVSTRKGFDNLLHVVESIVAYHRYYGGE
;
A
#
# COMPACT_ATOMS: atom_id res chain seq x y z
N MET A 1 43.83 55.93 38.65
CA MET A 1 42.63 56.75 38.38
C MET A 1 42.79 57.27 36.97
N THR A 2 42.01 56.93 35.95
CA THR A 2 40.70 56.27 35.91
C THR A 2 40.46 55.79 34.46
N GLU A 3 39.84 54.62 34.34
CA GLU A 3 38.99 54.12 33.25
C GLU A 3 39.49 53.98 31.80
N GLN A 4 39.62 52.69 31.43
CA GLN A 4 39.38 52.12 30.11
C GLN A 4 38.00 52.52 29.55
N SER A 5 37.93 52.75 28.25
CA SER A 5 36.68 52.60 27.48
C SER A 5 37.00 51.97 26.13
N ALA A 6 36.60 50.71 26.01
CA ALA A 6 36.65 49.91 24.80
C ALA A 6 35.46 50.25 23.86
N PRO A 7 35.58 50.04 22.54
CA PRO A 7 34.48 50.27 21.63
C PRO A 7 33.43 49.16 21.76
N GLN A 8 32.16 49.58 21.75
CA GLN A 8 30.99 48.73 21.85
C GLN A 8 30.87 47.84 20.60
N SER A 9 30.89 46.53 20.81
CA SER A 9 30.57 45.52 19.82
C SER A 9 29.04 45.46 19.62
N ALA A 10 28.58 45.92 18.47
CA ALA A 10 27.20 45.72 18.04
C ALA A 10 26.98 44.22 17.72
N THR A 11 26.32 43.51 18.63
CA THR A 11 25.73 42.19 18.39
C THR A 11 24.59 42.31 17.39
N GLY A 12 24.91 42.20 16.11
CA GLY A 12 23.93 41.90 15.08
C GLY A 12 23.47 40.45 15.22
N SER A 13 22.31 40.22 15.81
CA SER A 13 21.61 38.93 15.72
C SER A 13 21.25 38.68 14.26
N ARG A 14 22.07 37.87 13.58
CA ARG A 14 21.70 37.25 12.31
C ARG A 14 20.39 36.47 12.52
N PRO A 15 19.35 36.66 11.70
CA PRO A 15 18.24 35.71 11.70
C PRO A 15 18.82 34.33 11.37
N SER A 16 18.56 33.35 12.24
CA SER A 16 18.86 31.96 11.96
C SER A 16 18.26 31.60 10.60
N PRO A 17 19.00 30.95 9.68
CA PRO A 17 18.43 30.55 8.42
C PRO A 17 17.33 29.53 8.71
N SER A 18 16.09 30.02 8.61
CA SER A 18 14.86 29.24 8.60
C SER A 18 15.09 27.96 7.79
N ALA A 19 14.87 26.83 8.45
CA ALA A 19 14.94 25.47 7.95
C ALA A 19 14.54 25.37 6.46
N ALA A 20 15.52 25.47 5.58
CA ALA A 20 15.36 25.06 4.20
C ALA A 20 15.02 23.57 4.23
N ARG A 21 13.82 23.22 3.80
CA ARG A 21 13.35 21.83 3.76
C ARG A 21 14.36 21.03 2.94
N SER A 22 15.00 20.05 3.57
CA SER A 22 16.00 19.23 2.87
C SER A 22 15.35 18.54 1.67
N PRO A 23 16.01 18.49 0.49
CA PRO A 23 15.46 17.88 -0.72
C PRO A 23 15.03 16.41 -0.53
N ASP A 24 15.64 15.70 0.43
CA ASP A 24 15.24 14.35 0.82
C ASP A 24 13.86 14.31 1.51
N ARG A 25 13.53 15.31 2.34
CA ARG A 25 12.20 15.43 2.96
C ARG A 25 11.14 15.76 1.92
N GLU A 26 11.43 16.65 0.96
CA GLU A 26 10.49 16.99 -0.11
C GLU A 26 10.23 15.82 -1.07
N ARG A 27 11.27 15.05 -1.40
CA ARG A 27 11.13 13.82 -2.20
C ARG A 27 10.28 12.77 -1.47
N ALA A 28 10.52 12.55 -0.18
CA ALA A 28 9.73 11.64 0.66
C ALA A 28 8.26 12.09 0.76
N GLN A 29 8.02 13.40 0.95
CA GLN A 29 6.67 13.98 0.99
C GLN A 29 5.94 13.76 -0.36
N SER A 30 6.61 14.03 -1.48
CA SER A 30 6.02 13.84 -2.82
C SER A 30 5.66 12.37 -3.11
N GLN A 31 6.47 11.44 -2.60
CA GLN A 31 6.21 10.01 -2.74
C GLN A 31 5.06 9.57 -1.83
N ALA A 32 4.99 10.10 -0.60
CA ALA A 32 3.86 9.89 0.28
C ALA A 32 2.57 10.40 -0.38
N ASP A 33 2.59 11.60 -0.97
CA ASP A 33 1.43 12.18 -1.66
C ASP A 33 0.96 11.33 -2.85
N ARG A 34 1.89 10.76 -3.62
CA ARG A 34 1.57 9.86 -4.75
C ARG A 34 0.86 8.57 -4.36
N LEU A 35 1.09 8.07 -3.13
CA LEU A 35 0.51 6.81 -2.63
C LEU A 35 -0.71 7.03 -1.74
N ARG A 36 -1.11 8.28 -1.46
CA ARG A 36 -2.28 8.57 -0.60
C ARG A 36 -3.52 7.83 -1.05
N TRP A 37 -3.83 7.88 -2.35
CA TRP A 37 -5.01 7.22 -2.88
C TRP A 37 -5.02 5.70 -2.66
N ALA A 38 -3.85 5.07 -2.69
CA ALA A 38 -3.71 3.62 -2.51
C ALA A 38 -3.93 3.26 -1.04
N ARG A 39 -3.33 4.05 -0.12
CA ARG A 39 -3.58 3.93 1.31
C ARG A 39 -5.03 4.19 1.69
N ASP A 40 -5.68 5.18 1.09
CA ASP A 40 -7.10 5.49 1.36
C ASP A 40 -8.02 4.33 0.94
N LEU A 41 -7.66 3.61 -0.13
CA LEU A 41 -8.37 2.38 -0.52
C LEU A 41 -8.03 1.23 0.44
N GLY A 42 -6.76 1.09 0.84
CA GLY A 42 -6.32 0.09 1.79
C GLY A 42 -6.98 0.21 3.17
N GLU A 43 -7.11 1.42 3.71
CA GLU A 43 -7.80 1.66 4.98
C GLU A 43 -9.26 1.19 4.95
N LYS A 44 -9.94 1.34 3.80
CA LYS A 44 -11.30 0.81 3.62
C LYS A 44 -11.36 -0.72 3.56
N LEU A 45 -10.23 -1.37 3.29
CA LEU A 45 -10.10 -2.81 3.27
C LEU A 45 -9.62 -3.40 4.61
N LYS A 46 -9.35 -2.56 5.63
CA LYS A 46 -8.87 -3.03 6.94
C LYS A 46 -9.84 -4.00 7.60
N ASP A 47 -11.14 -3.72 7.55
CA ASP A 47 -12.21 -4.56 8.13
C ASP A 47 -12.79 -5.52 7.07
N ILE A 48 -11.90 -6.22 6.35
CA ILE A 48 -12.21 -7.03 5.17
C ILE A 48 -13.33 -8.04 5.39
N GLU A 49 -13.48 -8.57 6.61
CA GLU A 49 -14.45 -9.63 6.95
C GLU A 49 -15.91 -9.18 6.95
N THR A 50 -16.12 -7.88 7.21
CA THR A 50 -17.46 -7.28 7.30
C THR A 50 -17.86 -6.50 6.05
N LEU A 51 -16.98 -6.41 5.06
CA LEU A 51 -17.25 -5.66 3.85
C LEU A 51 -18.38 -6.27 3.01
N SER A 52 -19.21 -5.37 2.46
CA SER A 52 -20.23 -5.72 1.49
C SER A 52 -19.63 -5.93 0.10
N ALA A 53 -20.29 -6.75 -0.73
CA ALA A 53 -19.92 -6.94 -2.12
C ALA A 53 -19.89 -5.61 -2.90
N THR A 54 -20.84 -4.71 -2.67
CA THR A 54 -20.88 -3.38 -3.30
C THR A 54 -19.63 -2.55 -2.96
N THR A 55 -19.19 -2.58 -1.71
CA THR A 55 -17.97 -1.88 -1.28
C THR A 55 -16.72 -2.46 -1.95
N ILE A 56 -16.62 -3.80 -1.99
CA ILE A 56 -15.52 -4.51 -2.67
C ILE A 56 -15.44 -4.09 -4.14
N VAL A 57 -16.56 -4.12 -4.86
CA VAL A 57 -16.63 -3.76 -6.28
C VAL A 57 -16.21 -2.31 -6.51
N GLU A 58 -16.69 -1.36 -5.70
CA GLU A 58 -16.33 0.06 -5.86
C GLU A 58 -14.85 0.33 -5.56
N ILE A 59 -14.28 -0.32 -4.54
CA ILE A 59 -12.84 -0.22 -4.25
C ILE A 59 -12.04 -0.82 -5.41
N ALA A 60 -12.41 -2.03 -5.85
CA ALA A 60 -11.72 -2.75 -6.90
C ALA A 60 -11.77 -2.02 -8.25
N ARG A 61 -12.88 -1.35 -8.57
CA ARG A 61 -13.02 -0.51 -9.77
C ARG A 61 -12.00 0.62 -9.77
N ARG A 62 -11.95 1.40 -8.69
CA ARG A 62 -10.99 2.53 -8.53
C ARG A 62 -9.55 2.04 -8.53
N ALA A 63 -9.29 0.92 -7.86
CA ALA A 63 -7.97 0.30 -7.84
C ALA A 63 -7.55 -0.17 -9.23
N GLY A 64 -8.38 -0.95 -9.93
CA GLY A 64 -8.09 -1.47 -11.27
C GLY A 64 -7.75 -0.36 -12.27
N GLU A 65 -8.53 0.72 -12.28
CA GLU A 65 -8.28 1.91 -13.10
C GLU A 65 -6.92 2.55 -12.80
N ARG A 66 -6.68 2.90 -11.53
CA ARG A 66 -5.46 3.62 -11.15
C ARG A 66 -4.21 2.79 -11.24
N LEU A 67 -4.29 1.49 -10.95
CA LEU A 67 -3.18 0.57 -11.11
C LEU A 67 -2.81 0.39 -12.58
N ARG A 68 -3.81 0.34 -13.48
CA ARG A 68 -3.57 0.30 -14.93
C ARG A 68 -2.84 1.56 -15.39
N PHE A 69 -3.36 2.74 -15.08
CA PHE A 69 -2.70 4.00 -15.45
C PHE A 69 -1.38 4.25 -14.70
N GLY A 70 -1.19 3.59 -13.55
CA GLY A 70 0.06 3.55 -12.80
C GLY A 70 1.13 2.61 -13.39
N GLY A 71 0.84 1.93 -14.51
CA GLY A 71 1.79 1.07 -15.21
C GLY A 71 1.90 -0.35 -14.65
N LEU A 72 1.03 -0.74 -13.72
CA LEU A 72 0.99 -2.12 -13.22
C LEU A 72 0.56 -3.05 -14.36
N LYS A 73 1.32 -4.11 -14.60
CA LYS A 73 1.05 -5.13 -15.62
C LYS A 73 0.08 -6.17 -15.08
N MET A 74 -0.79 -6.70 -15.94
CA MET A 74 -1.76 -7.72 -15.52
C MET A 74 -1.08 -8.96 -14.94
N ASN A 75 0.05 -9.37 -15.53
CA ASN A 75 0.80 -10.54 -15.07
C ASN A 75 1.32 -10.40 -13.63
N GLN A 76 1.57 -9.18 -13.13
CA GLN A 76 1.96 -8.93 -11.74
C GLN A 76 0.78 -9.20 -10.79
N ILE A 77 -0.43 -8.73 -11.16
CA ILE A 77 -1.66 -8.98 -10.39
C ILE A 77 -2.03 -10.46 -10.43
N ARG A 78 -1.96 -11.09 -11.61
CA ARG A 78 -2.30 -12.51 -11.79
C ARG A 78 -1.39 -13.44 -10.97
N ARG A 79 -0.09 -13.14 -10.87
CA ARG A 79 0.82 -13.92 -10.00
C ARG A 79 0.34 -13.92 -8.56
N PHE A 80 -0.06 -12.75 -8.04
CA PHE A 80 -0.62 -12.66 -6.70
C PHE A 80 -1.94 -13.42 -6.56
N LEU A 81 -2.82 -13.32 -7.56
CA LEU A 81 -4.07 -14.09 -7.59
C LEU A 81 -3.82 -15.61 -7.60
N THR A 82 -2.80 -16.09 -8.34
CA THR A 82 -2.42 -17.51 -8.33
C THR A 82 -2.07 -17.98 -6.92
N GLU A 83 -1.31 -17.20 -6.16
CA GLU A 83 -0.96 -17.56 -4.78
C GLU A 83 -2.20 -17.60 -3.86
N LEU A 84 -3.16 -16.70 -4.05
CA LEU A 84 -4.44 -16.77 -3.33
C LEU A 84 -5.21 -18.04 -3.71
N ARG A 85 -5.24 -18.41 -5.00
CA ARG A 85 -5.90 -19.65 -5.45
C ARG A 85 -5.26 -20.91 -4.90
N GLU A 86 -3.95 -20.91 -4.70
CA GLU A 86 -3.27 -22.01 -4.01
C GLU A 86 -3.76 -22.14 -2.57
N ILE A 87 -3.86 -21.03 -1.83
CA ILE A 87 -4.42 -21.02 -0.47
C ILE A 87 -5.87 -21.50 -0.49
N GLU A 88 -6.70 -20.99 -1.41
CA GLU A 88 -8.10 -21.41 -1.57
C GLU A 88 -8.22 -22.92 -1.83
N SER A 89 -7.37 -23.47 -2.70
CA SER A 89 -7.33 -24.90 -3.01
C SER A 89 -6.97 -25.72 -1.79
N MET A 90 -5.92 -25.33 -1.05
CA MET A 90 -5.52 -26.01 0.16
C MET A 90 -6.66 -26.00 1.21
N LEU A 91 -7.34 -24.87 1.42
CA LEU A 91 -8.49 -24.76 2.33
C LEU A 91 -9.68 -25.64 1.92
N LYS A 92 -9.84 -25.95 0.62
CA LYS A 92 -10.90 -26.84 0.14
C LYS A 92 -10.57 -28.31 0.36
N HIS A 93 -9.30 -28.68 0.25
CA HIS A 93 -8.89 -30.09 0.26
C HIS A 93 -8.40 -30.57 1.62
N ASN A 94 -7.66 -29.75 2.38
CA ASN A 94 -7.03 -30.11 3.65
C ASN A 94 -7.25 -29.05 4.75
N PRO A 95 -8.50 -28.64 5.05
CA PRO A 95 -8.78 -27.50 5.93
C PRO A 95 -8.20 -27.66 7.36
N GLU A 96 -8.14 -28.88 7.87
CA GLU A 96 -7.65 -29.22 9.22
C GLU A 96 -6.13 -29.02 9.36
N GLU A 97 -5.38 -29.09 8.26
CA GLU A 97 -3.91 -29.07 8.25
C GLU A 97 -3.33 -27.66 8.08
N ILE A 98 -4.18 -26.65 7.91
CA ILE A 98 -3.76 -25.32 7.45
C ILE A 98 -4.18 -24.25 8.44
N ASN A 99 -3.19 -23.54 8.97
CA ASN A 99 -3.46 -22.25 9.60
C ASN A 99 -3.64 -21.17 8.51
N LEU A 100 -4.89 -20.76 8.28
CA LEU A 100 -5.25 -19.73 7.32
C LEU A 100 -4.46 -18.43 7.54
N GLN A 101 -4.38 -17.97 8.78
CA GLN A 101 -3.74 -16.69 9.12
C GLN A 101 -2.25 -16.73 8.81
N ASP A 102 -1.57 -17.85 9.13
CA ASP A 102 -0.15 -18.04 8.82
C ASP A 102 0.11 -18.04 7.31
N ARG A 103 -0.78 -18.65 6.52
CA ARG A 103 -0.62 -18.66 5.06
C ARG A 103 -0.85 -17.27 4.46
N VAL A 104 -1.86 -16.56 4.93
CA VAL A 104 -2.23 -15.25 4.40
C VAL A 104 -1.21 -14.19 4.81
N ILE A 105 -0.70 -14.19 6.04
CA ILE A 105 0.30 -13.20 6.48
C ILE A 105 1.62 -13.33 5.69
N LEU A 106 1.96 -14.52 5.21
CA LEU A 106 3.15 -14.78 4.38
C LEU A 106 3.04 -14.23 2.95
N LEU A 107 1.88 -13.74 2.53
CA LEU A 107 1.73 -12.99 1.27
C LEU A 107 2.40 -11.61 1.33
N ARG A 108 2.49 -11.01 2.54
CA ARG A 108 3.09 -9.67 2.76
C ARG A 108 4.56 -9.58 2.33
N PRO A 109 5.48 -10.47 2.77
CA PRO A 109 6.87 -10.40 2.33
C PRO A 109 7.02 -10.59 0.82
N LYS A 110 6.17 -11.40 0.17
CA LYS A 110 6.19 -11.56 -1.29
C LYS A 110 5.75 -10.29 -2.02
N LEU A 111 4.69 -9.63 -1.55
CA LEU A 111 4.28 -8.31 -2.06
C LEU A 111 5.36 -7.25 -1.84
N ALA A 112 5.97 -7.21 -0.65
CA ALA A 112 7.04 -6.28 -0.32
C ALA A 112 8.25 -6.47 -1.25
N TYR A 113 8.65 -7.71 -1.51
CA TYR A 113 9.72 -8.00 -2.46
C TYR A 113 9.36 -7.55 -3.90
N ALA A 114 8.15 -7.86 -4.36
CA ALA A 114 7.67 -7.41 -5.67
C ALA A 114 7.68 -5.88 -5.81
N ALA A 115 7.22 -5.16 -4.78
CA ALA A 115 7.21 -3.70 -4.69
C ALA A 115 8.59 -3.06 -4.53
N GLY A 116 9.54 -3.80 -3.95
CA GLY A 116 10.95 -3.43 -3.89
C GLY A 116 11.64 -3.54 -5.24
N ARG A 117 11.32 -4.60 -6.00
CA ARG A 117 11.88 -4.86 -7.34
C ARG A 117 11.27 -3.98 -8.43
N GLN A 118 9.96 -3.73 -8.36
CA GLN A 118 9.17 -3.04 -9.38
C GLN A 118 8.28 -1.99 -8.69
N ARG A 119 8.61 -0.71 -8.90
CA ARG A 119 8.00 0.40 -8.15
C ARG A 119 6.50 0.56 -8.44
N GLU A 120 6.07 0.18 -9.64
CA GLU A 120 4.66 0.16 -10.07
C GLU A 120 3.79 -0.79 -9.24
N VAL A 121 4.38 -1.76 -8.52
CA VAL A 121 3.67 -2.69 -7.62
C VAL A 121 3.36 -2.06 -6.26
N ARG A 122 4.05 -0.98 -5.88
CA ARG A 122 3.88 -0.34 -4.56
C ARG A 122 2.42 0.06 -4.25
N PRO A 123 1.67 0.73 -5.16
CA PRO A 123 0.29 1.07 -4.87
C PRO A 123 -0.59 -0.17 -4.66
N PHE A 124 -0.34 -1.28 -5.37
CA PHE A 124 -1.06 -2.53 -5.18
C PHE A 124 -0.79 -3.13 -3.79
N MET A 125 0.46 -3.09 -3.33
CA MET A 125 0.82 -3.49 -1.97
C MET A 125 0.13 -2.62 -0.91
N GLU A 126 0.13 -1.29 -1.07
CA GLU A 126 -0.50 -0.37 -0.11
C GLU A 126 -2.02 -0.59 0.00
N ILE A 127 -2.67 -1.02 -1.09
CA ILE A 127 -4.10 -1.38 -1.09
C ILE A 127 -4.33 -2.68 -0.33
N LEU A 128 -3.49 -3.71 -0.56
CA LEU A 128 -3.75 -5.06 -0.06
C LEU A 128 -3.17 -5.37 1.34
N ASP A 129 -2.11 -4.68 1.77
CA ASP A 129 -1.48 -4.95 3.08
C ASP A 129 -2.46 -4.83 4.27
N PRO A 130 -3.36 -3.82 4.34
CA PRO A 130 -4.38 -3.76 5.38
C PRO A 130 -5.38 -4.92 5.30
N ALA A 131 -5.80 -5.27 4.09
CA ALA A 131 -6.74 -6.38 3.86
C ALA A 131 -6.15 -7.71 4.33
N ILE A 132 -4.89 -7.99 3.98
CA ILE A 132 -4.16 -9.20 4.38
C ILE A 132 -4.04 -9.30 5.90
N LYS A 133 -3.76 -8.19 6.59
CA LYS A 133 -3.70 -8.15 8.06
C LYS A 133 -5.07 -8.38 8.71
N GLY A 134 -6.14 -7.97 8.04
CA GLY A 134 -7.52 -8.10 8.52
C GLY A 134 -8.13 -9.50 8.33
N VAL A 135 -7.48 -10.41 7.60
CA VAL A 135 -8.00 -11.77 7.41
C VAL A 135 -7.75 -12.59 8.66
N SER A 136 -8.82 -12.96 9.36
CA SER A 136 -8.80 -13.90 10.48
C SER A 136 -9.71 -15.11 10.27
N THR A 137 -10.67 -14.99 9.36
CA THR A 137 -11.71 -15.97 9.04
C THR A 137 -11.72 -16.37 7.57
N ARG A 138 -12.39 -17.49 7.26
CA ARG A 138 -12.63 -17.92 5.88
C ARG A 138 -13.34 -16.85 5.05
N LYS A 139 -14.36 -16.20 5.63
CA LYS A 139 -15.08 -15.10 4.96
C LYS A 139 -14.17 -13.93 4.64
N GLY A 140 -13.27 -13.55 5.56
CA GLY A 140 -12.27 -12.51 5.31
C GLY A 140 -11.36 -12.86 4.14
N PHE A 141 -10.92 -14.11 4.06
CA PHE A 141 -10.13 -14.60 2.94
C PHE A 141 -10.90 -14.60 1.61
N ASP A 142 -12.14 -15.07 1.61
CA ASP A 142 -12.99 -15.06 0.40
C ASP A 142 -13.21 -13.60 -0.08
N ASN A 143 -13.40 -12.65 0.84
CA ASN A 143 -13.48 -11.22 0.51
C ASN A 143 -12.17 -10.67 -0.07
N LEU A 144 -11.00 -11.04 0.48
CA LEU A 144 -9.70 -10.68 -0.09
C LEU A 144 -9.55 -11.22 -1.53
N LEU A 145 -9.97 -12.47 -1.76
CA LEU A 145 -9.96 -13.09 -3.08
C LEU A 145 -10.86 -12.32 -4.07
N HIS A 146 -12.10 -12.01 -3.67
CA HIS A 146 -13.02 -11.21 -4.48
C HIS A 146 -12.48 -9.81 -4.81
N VAL A 147 -11.79 -9.15 -3.88
CA VAL A 147 -11.12 -7.86 -4.13
C VAL A 147 -10.10 -8.01 -5.26
N VAL A 148 -9.21 -9.00 -5.18
CA VAL A 148 -8.15 -9.18 -6.17
C VAL A 148 -8.71 -9.60 -7.53
N GLU A 149 -9.68 -10.50 -7.57
CA GLU A 149 -10.39 -10.88 -8.81
C GLU A 149 -11.06 -9.67 -9.48
N SER A 150 -11.74 -8.85 -8.68
CA SER A 150 -12.41 -7.65 -9.18
C SER A 150 -11.38 -6.62 -9.68
N ILE A 151 -10.23 -6.48 -9.01
CA ILE A 151 -9.12 -5.64 -9.50
C ILE A 151 -8.61 -6.15 -10.85
N VAL A 152 -8.42 -7.46 -11.02
CA VAL A 152 -8.03 -8.07 -12.31
C VAL A 152 -9.05 -7.74 -13.39
N ALA A 153 -10.34 -7.91 -13.11
CA ALA A 153 -11.42 -7.64 -14.05
C ALA A 153 -11.46 -6.17 -14.48
N TYR A 154 -11.41 -5.24 -13.52
CA TYR A 154 -11.41 -3.81 -13.83
C TYR A 154 -10.11 -3.34 -14.48
N HIS A 155 -8.96 -3.85 -14.04
CA HIS A 155 -7.68 -3.57 -14.71
C HIS A 155 -7.75 -3.96 -16.19
N ARG A 156 -8.33 -5.13 -16.52
CA ARG A 156 -8.55 -5.56 -17.91
C ARG A 156 -9.53 -4.64 -18.63
N TYR A 157 -10.63 -4.26 -17.98
CA TYR A 157 -11.63 -3.33 -18.52
C TYR A 157 -11.01 -1.99 -18.92
N TYR A 158 -10.05 -1.47 -18.15
CA TYR A 158 -9.31 -0.25 -18.47
C TYR A 158 -8.12 -0.47 -19.44
N GLY A 159 -8.09 -1.61 -20.14
CA GLY A 159 -7.11 -1.92 -21.19
C GLY A 159 -5.90 -2.73 -20.72
N GLY A 160 -5.90 -3.23 -19.48
CA GLY A 160 -4.87 -4.09 -18.90
C GLY A 160 -4.44 -5.27 -19.78
N GLU A 161 -3.13 -5.51 -19.87
CA GLU A 161 -2.51 -6.68 -20.55
C GLU A 161 -1.50 -7.39 -19.65
#